data_AF-A0A1G5KKC9-F1
#
_entry.id   AF-A0A1G5KKC9-F1
#
_cell.length_a   1.000
_cell.length_b   1.000
_cell.length_c   1.000
_cell.angle_alpha   90.00
_cell.angle_beta   90.00
_cell.angle_gamma   90.00
#
_symmetry.space_group_name_H-M   'P 1'
#
loop_
_entity.id
_entity.type
_entity.pdbx_description
1 polymer ?
#
loop_
_entity_poly.entity_id
_entity_poly.type
_entity_poly.pdbx_seq_one_letter_code
_entity_poly.pdbx_strand_id
1 'polypeptide(L)'
;MWVEIFKRYIAVLLIGFVIKWLDDEVDFKEEAAIDKKKLLNIFDCKLPYCLLFLALAMMLDTYYSFSLFTAAYIIGMFQIPLQRLPFGLKSYQEIIILIIINTLFVPIDIFIHALILIFTIQLLDDIVDFNYDKKYSFKNYAVKFGKGEVIIFILILLVAAIMLNWINTLIILPVAIFINYLYSRR
;
A
#
# COMPACT_ATOMS: atom_id res chain seq x y z
N MET A 1 23.24 5.30 13.03
CA MET A 1 22.07 6.19 13.23
C MET A 1 21.71 7.00 11.97
N TRP A 2 22.37 8.12 11.64
CA TRP A 2 21.96 8.96 10.50
C TRP A 2 21.99 8.24 9.14
N VAL A 3 23.03 7.44 8.88
CA VAL A 3 23.14 6.64 7.66
C VAL A 3 22.02 5.59 7.56
N GLU A 4 21.63 4.97 8.68
CA GLU A 4 20.56 3.97 8.70
C GLU A 4 19.19 4.61 8.47
N ILE A 5 18.94 5.78 9.08
CA ILE A 5 17.73 6.58 8.84
C ILE A 5 17.65 6.96 7.36
N PHE A 6 18.75 7.40 6.77
CA PHE A 6 18.80 7.75 5.36
C PHE A 6 18.56 6.55 4.44
N LYS A 7 19.21 5.40 4.71
CA LYS A 7 18.97 4.15 3.98
C LYS A 7 17.50 3.75 4.05
N ARG A 8 16.90 3.80 5.24
CA ARG A 8 15.48 3.48 5.46
C ARG A 8 14.56 4.45 4.72
N TYR A 9 14.85 5.74 4.75
CA TYR A 9 14.08 6.74 4.02
C TYR A 9 14.06 6.45 2.52
N ILE A 10 15.22 6.15 1.92
CA ILE A 10 15.30 5.77 0.51
C ILE A 10 14.56 4.45 0.25
N ALA A 11 14.72 3.45 1.12
CA ALA A 11 14.02 2.17 0.98
C ALA A 11 12.50 2.34 0.95
N VAL A 12 11.97 3.15 1.88
CA VAL A 12 10.53 3.46 1.99
C VAL A 12 10.04 4.26 0.77
N LEU A 13 10.85 5.18 0.25
CA LEU A 13 10.53 5.92 -0.96
C LEU A 13 10.45 5.00 -2.19
N LEU A 14 11.44 4.11 -2.36
CA LEU A 14 11.45 3.13 -3.45
C LEU A 14 10.28 2.16 -3.35
N ILE A 15 10.01 1.58 -2.17
CA ILE A 15 8.91 0.65 -2.01
C ILE A 15 7.55 1.34 -2.16
N GLY A 16 7.42 2.60 -1.73
CA GLY A 16 6.21 3.39 -1.95
C GLY A 16 5.91 3.58 -3.44
N PHE A 17 6.94 3.85 -4.27
CA PHE A 17 6.77 3.88 -5.72
C PHE A 17 6.35 2.51 -6.29
N VAL A 18 6.97 1.42 -5.84
CA VAL A 18 6.60 0.06 -6.25
C VAL A 18 5.14 -0.23 -5.94
N ILE A 19 4.70 0.06 -4.71
CA ILE A 19 3.32 -0.18 -4.28
C ILE A 19 2.36 0.62 -5.14
N LYS A 20 2.58 1.94 -5.30
CA LYS A 20 1.68 2.79 -6.11
C LYS A 20 1.66 2.38 -7.59
N TRP A 21 2.79 1.99 -8.16
CA TRP A 21 2.86 1.50 -9.54
C TRP A 21 2.13 0.19 -9.76
N LEU A 22 2.16 -0.72 -8.79
CA LEU A 22 1.41 -1.96 -8.87
C LEU A 22 -0.08 -1.74 -8.64
N ASP A 23 -0.45 -0.82 -7.75
CA ASP A 23 -1.83 -0.39 -7.51
C ASP A 23 -2.45 0.17 -8.79
N ASP A 24 -1.76 1.10 -9.47
CA ASP A 24 -2.17 1.64 -10.78
C ASP A 24 -2.44 0.53 -11.81
N GLU A 25 -1.62 -0.53 -11.85
CA GLU A 25 -1.75 -1.63 -12.81
C GLU A 25 -2.94 -2.55 -12.51
N VAL A 26 -3.31 -2.67 -11.23
CA VAL A 26 -4.50 -3.42 -10.81
C VAL A 26 -5.74 -2.59 -11.12
N ASP A 27 -5.76 -1.31 -10.72
CA ASP A 27 -6.88 -0.40 -10.90
C ASP A 27 -7.13 -0.07 -12.37
N PHE A 28 -6.07 0.06 -13.18
CA PHE A 28 -6.21 0.28 -14.63
C PHE A 28 -7.05 -0.81 -15.30
N LYS A 29 -6.96 -2.07 -14.83
CA LYS A 29 -7.78 -3.17 -15.38
C LYS A 29 -9.25 -3.03 -14.99
N GLU A 30 -9.52 -2.51 -13.80
CA GLU A 30 -10.89 -2.23 -13.34
C GLU A 30 -11.47 -1.00 -14.08
N GLU A 31 -10.70 0.07 -14.24
CA GLU A 31 -11.11 1.28 -14.96
C GLU A 31 -11.29 1.04 -16.47
N ALA A 32 -10.37 0.31 -17.12
CA ALA A 32 -10.42 0.01 -18.55
C ALA A 32 -11.61 -0.88 -18.94
N ALA A 33 -12.16 -1.64 -17.98
CA ALA A 33 -13.42 -2.37 -18.18
C ALA A 33 -14.62 -1.41 -18.33
N ILE A 34 -14.52 -0.20 -17.77
CA ILE A 34 -15.57 0.83 -17.79
C ILE A 34 -15.39 1.79 -18.98
N ASP A 35 -14.16 2.20 -19.31
CA ASP A 35 -13.87 3.09 -20.44
C ASP A 35 -12.78 2.54 -21.39
N LYS A 36 -13.23 1.95 -22.50
CA LYS A 36 -12.38 1.32 -23.53
C LYS A 36 -11.44 2.29 -24.26
N LYS A 37 -11.59 3.61 -24.11
CA LYS A 37 -10.76 4.62 -24.81
C LYS A 37 -9.41 4.91 -24.15
N LYS A 38 -9.16 4.43 -22.92
CA LYS A 38 -7.89 4.61 -22.19
C LYS A 38 -6.82 3.56 -22.55
N LEU A 39 -7.00 2.85 -23.67
CA LEU A 39 -6.05 1.87 -24.20
C LEU A 39 -5.02 2.60 -25.07
N LEU A 40 -3.87 2.97 -24.49
CA LEU A 40 -2.52 2.84 -25.07
C LEU A 40 -1.47 3.72 -24.34
N ASN A 41 -0.28 3.12 -24.13
CA ASN A 41 1.05 3.73 -24.24
C ASN A 41 1.87 4.28 -23.05
N ILE A 42 1.58 3.98 -21.77
CA ILE A 42 2.53 4.38 -20.68
C ILE A 42 2.92 3.25 -19.70
N PHE A 43 2.23 2.10 -19.72
CA PHE A 43 2.38 1.08 -18.67
C PHE A 43 3.47 0.01 -18.94
N ASP A 44 3.87 -0.21 -20.20
CA ASP A 44 4.75 -1.33 -20.59
C ASP A 44 6.17 -1.28 -20.00
N CYS A 45 6.61 -0.15 -19.44
CA CYS A 45 7.95 -0.02 -18.86
C CYS A 45 7.99 0.06 -17.33
N LYS A 46 6.85 0.14 -16.61
CA LYS A 46 6.88 0.30 -15.14
C LYS A 46 7.33 -0.98 -14.43
N LEU A 47 6.89 -2.14 -14.89
CA LEU A 47 7.13 -3.42 -14.21
C LEU A 47 8.63 -3.76 -14.02
N PRO A 48 9.52 -3.60 -15.02
CA PRO A 48 10.95 -3.80 -14.80
C PRO A 48 11.55 -2.84 -13.74
N TYR A 49 11.10 -1.58 -13.71
CA TYR A 49 11.53 -0.63 -12.69
C TYR A 49 10.98 -0.98 -11.30
N CYS A 50 9.76 -1.53 -11.21
CA CYS A 50 9.21 -2.04 -9.94
C CYS A 50 10.13 -3.12 -9.35
N LEU A 51 10.57 -4.08 -10.17
CA LEU A 51 11.47 -5.15 -9.72
C LEU A 51 12.83 -4.60 -9.28
N LEU A 52 13.39 -3.65 -10.04
CA LEU A 52 14.66 -3.00 -9.68
C LEU A 52 14.54 -2.21 -8.36
N PHE A 53 13.48 -1.42 -8.20
CA PHE A 53 13.24 -0.62 -6.99
C PHE A 53 12.96 -1.49 -5.78
N LEU A 54 12.21 -2.58 -5.95
CA LEU A 54 12.00 -3.58 -4.90
C LEU A 54 13.33 -4.20 -4.46
N ALA A 55 14.18 -4.63 -5.40
CA ALA A 55 15.48 -5.21 -5.07
C ALA A 55 16.39 -4.21 -4.32
N LEU A 56 16.45 -2.96 -4.78
CA LEU A 56 17.20 -1.89 -4.12
C LEU A 56 16.66 -1.55 -2.73
N ALA A 57 15.33 -1.47 -2.58
CA ALA A 57 14.69 -1.23 -1.28
C ALA A 57 15.03 -2.35 -0.28
N MET A 58 14.94 -3.61 -0.72
CA MET A 58 15.26 -4.79 0.09
C MET A 58 16.74 -4.85 0.52
N MET A 59 17.66 -4.33 -0.31
CA MET A 59 19.07 -4.18 0.06
C MET A 59 19.31 -3.08 1.10
N LEU A 60 18.48 -2.03 1.10
CA LEU A 60 18.62 -0.88 2.00
C LEU A 60 17.98 -1.12 3.37
N ASP A 61 16.78 -1.71 3.38
CA ASP A 61 16.07 -2.14 4.59
C ASP A 61 15.15 -3.32 4.28
N THR A 62 15.64 -4.53 4.55
CA THR A 62 14.94 -5.77 4.19
C THR A 62 13.61 -5.93 4.93
N TYR A 63 13.59 -5.69 6.25
CA TYR A 63 12.40 -5.96 7.06
C TYR A 63 11.27 -4.98 6.74
N TYR A 64 11.55 -3.66 6.72
CA TYR A 64 10.50 -2.68 6.42
C TYR A 64 10.03 -2.76 4.97
N SER A 65 10.95 -2.95 4.01
CA SER A 65 10.55 -3.03 2.59
C SER A 65 9.67 -4.25 2.34
N PHE A 66 10.04 -5.42 2.88
CA PHE A 66 9.25 -6.64 2.74
C PHE A 66 7.88 -6.52 3.41
N SER A 67 7.85 -6.01 4.64
CA SER A 67 6.60 -5.90 5.40
C SER A 67 5.65 -4.85 4.84
N LEU A 68 6.14 -3.69 4.39
CA LEU A 68 5.28 -2.68 3.74
C LEU A 68 4.71 -3.21 2.43
N PHE A 69 5.53 -3.88 1.61
CA PHE A 69 5.08 -4.48 0.36
C PHE A 69 4.01 -5.55 0.58
N THR A 70 4.27 -6.48 1.50
CA THR A 70 3.32 -7.57 1.77
C THR A 70 2.09 -7.08 2.55
N ALA A 71 2.20 -6.06 3.39
CA ALA A 71 1.05 -5.41 4.02
C ALA A 71 0.14 -4.73 2.97
N ALA A 72 0.72 -4.01 1.99
CA ALA A 72 -0.03 -3.44 0.86
C ALA A 72 -0.80 -4.52 0.10
N TYR A 73 -0.14 -5.64 -0.20
CA TYR A 73 -0.78 -6.79 -0.83
C TYR A 73 -1.95 -7.35 0.01
N ILE A 74 -1.71 -7.60 1.30
CA ILE A 74 -2.71 -8.19 2.20
C ILE A 74 -3.95 -7.32 2.29
N ILE A 75 -3.76 -6.01 2.48
CA ILE A 75 -4.87 -5.08 2.72
C ILE A 75 -5.60 -4.79 1.40
N GLY A 76 -4.89 -4.61 0.29
CA GLY A 76 -5.50 -4.42 -1.03
C GLY A 76 -6.36 -5.61 -1.45
N MET A 77 -5.88 -6.84 -1.25
CA MET A 77 -6.61 -8.06 -1.63
C MET A 77 -7.76 -8.41 -0.68
N PHE A 78 -7.87 -7.75 0.48
CA PHE A 78 -8.90 -8.03 1.48
C PHE A 78 -10.33 -7.78 0.96
N GLN A 79 -10.48 -6.87 -0.01
CA GLN A 79 -11.77 -6.53 -0.60
C GLN A 79 -12.29 -7.56 -1.63
N ILE A 80 -11.46 -8.53 -2.05
CA ILE A 80 -11.83 -9.55 -3.05
C ILE A 80 -11.37 -10.95 -2.64
N PRO A 81 -11.80 -11.46 -1.47
CA PRO A 81 -11.22 -12.65 -0.85
C PRO A 81 -11.41 -13.94 -1.67
N LEU A 82 -12.43 -14.00 -2.53
CA LEU A 82 -12.80 -15.19 -3.31
C LEU A 82 -12.29 -15.16 -4.75
N GLN A 83 -11.67 -14.06 -5.21
CA GLN A 83 -11.11 -13.99 -6.55
C GLN A 83 -9.94 -14.97 -6.69
N ARG A 84 -9.86 -15.64 -7.85
CA ARG A 84 -8.73 -16.49 -8.18
C ARG A 84 -7.62 -15.65 -8.81
N LEU A 85 -6.42 -15.81 -8.27
CA LEU A 85 -5.21 -15.10 -8.67
C LEU A 85 -4.37 -15.96 -9.65
N PRO A 86 -3.28 -15.44 -10.25
CA PRO A 86 -2.51 -16.15 -11.27
C PRO A 86 -1.96 -17.52 -10.84
N PHE A 87 -1.74 -17.75 -9.54
CA PHE A 87 -1.36 -19.06 -9.00
C PHE A 87 -2.52 -20.05 -8.89
N GLY A 88 -3.73 -19.66 -9.30
CA GLY A 88 -4.96 -20.46 -9.18
C GLY A 88 -5.56 -20.50 -7.77
N LEU A 89 -4.88 -19.89 -6.80
CA LEU A 89 -5.33 -19.76 -5.41
C LEU A 89 -6.36 -18.64 -5.27
N LYS A 90 -7.21 -18.73 -4.24
CA LYS A 90 -8.09 -17.64 -3.84
C LYS A 90 -7.29 -16.58 -3.07
N SER A 91 -7.65 -15.31 -3.18
CA SER A 91 -6.95 -14.20 -2.51
C SER A 91 -6.74 -14.43 -1.00
N TYR A 92 -7.74 -14.98 -0.29
CA TYR A 92 -7.59 -15.27 1.13
C TYR A 92 -6.50 -16.32 1.42
N GLN A 93 -6.26 -17.27 0.51
CA GLN A 93 -5.24 -18.31 0.69
C GLN A 93 -3.84 -17.69 0.57
N GLU A 94 -3.65 -16.80 -0.41
CA GLU A 94 -2.38 -16.07 -0.56
C GLU A 94 -2.14 -15.11 0.61
N ILE A 95 -3.17 -14.42 1.10
CA ILE A 95 -3.09 -13.60 2.31
C ILE A 95 -2.62 -14.43 3.51
N ILE A 96 -3.19 -15.61 3.74
CA ILE A 96 -2.78 -16.50 4.84
C ILE A 96 -1.32 -16.92 4.70
N ILE A 97 -0.89 -17.29 3.48
CA ILE A 97 0.51 -17.66 3.20
C ILE A 97 1.44 -16.49 3.51
N LEU A 98 1.11 -15.27 3.10
CA LEU A 98 1.93 -14.08 3.37
C LEU A 98 1.98 -13.70 4.85
N ILE A 99 0.89 -13.89 5.59
CA ILE A 99 0.87 -13.69 7.04
C ILE A 99 1.81 -14.70 7.72
N ILE A 100 1.77 -15.98 7.32
CA ILE A 100 2.67 -17.01 7.85
C ILE A 100 4.14 -16.66 7.54
N ILE A 101 4.43 -16.29 6.30
CA ILE A 101 5.79 -15.90 5.88
C ILE A 101 6.28 -14.69 6.69
N ASN A 102 5.48 -13.62 6.80
CA ASN A 102 5.90 -12.44 7.57
C ASN A 102 6.13 -12.78 9.05
N THR A 103 5.26 -13.59 9.65
CA THR A 103 5.38 -13.96 11.07
C THR A 103 6.62 -14.81 11.33
N LEU A 104 7.08 -15.60 10.35
CA LEU A 104 8.28 -16.43 10.48
C LEU A 104 9.58 -15.68 10.21
N PHE A 105 9.59 -14.74 9.25
CA PHE A 105 10.82 -14.13 8.74
C PHE A 105 11.02 -12.67 9.18
N VAL A 106 9.99 -11.99 9.66
CA VAL A 106 10.06 -10.58 10.09
C VAL A 106 9.74 -10.49 11.58
N PRO A 107 10.47 -9.64 12.34
CA PRO A 107 10.03 -9.24 13.68
C PRO A 107 8.55 -8.80 13.69
N ILE A 108 7.77 -9.40 14.59
CA ILE A 108 6.31 -9.24 14.62
C ILE A 108 5.88 -7.78 14.84
N ASP A 109 6.69 -7.02 15.59
CA ASP A 109 6.50 -5.59 15.81
C ASP A 109 6.60 -4.79 14.51
N ILE A 110 7.57 -5.11 13.64
CA ILE A 110 7.72 -4.47 12.32
C ILE A 110 6.55 -4.82 11.41
N PHE A 111 6.13 -6.08 11.39
CA PHE A 111 5.02 -6.52 10.54
C PHE A 111 3.68 -5.90 10.95
N ILE A 112 3.36 -5.92 12.25
CA ILE A 112 2.14 -5.26 12.78
C ILE A 112 2.19 -3.76 12.49
N HIS A 113 3.34 -3.12 12.68
CA HIS A 113 3.49 -1.70 12.39
C HIS A 113 3.27 -1.40 10.90
N ALA A 114 3.81 -2.22 9.99
CA ALA A 114 3.60 -2.08 8.55
C ALA A 114 2.11 -2.25 8.15
N LEU A 115 1.41 -3.23 8.72
CA LEU A 115 -0.03 -3.41 8.51
C LEU A 115 -0.83 -2.18 8.94
N ILE A 116 -0.55 -1.65 10.14
CA ILE A 116 -1.22 -0.44 10.64
C ILE A 116 -0.95 0.75 9.72
N LEU A 117 0.30 0.97 9.31
CA LEU A 117 0.67 2.10 8.46
C LEU A 117 0.04 2.03 7.07
N ILE A 118 0.13 0.88 6.39
CA ILE A 118 -0.50 0.69 5.08
C ILE A 118 -2.01 0.88 5.19
N PHE A 119 -2.65 0.33 6.23
CA PHE A 119 -4.09 0.49 6.38
C PHE A 119 -4.47 1.95 6.64
N THR A 120 -3.66 2.66 7.44
CA THR A 120 -3.84 4.10 7.66
C THR A 120 -3.72 4.88 6.35
N ILE A 121 -2.73 4.57 5.50
CA ILE A 121 -2.54 5.21 4.20
C ILE A 121 -3.74 4.95 3.29
N GLN A 122 -4.22 3.70 3.20
CA GLN A 122 -5.39 3.38 2.37
C GLN A 122 -6.66 4.12 2.85
N LEU A 123 -6.87 4.25 4.15
CA LEU A 123 -8.01 5.00 4.67
C LEU A 123 -7.89 6.51 4.43
N LEU A 124 -6.67 7.06 4.42
CA LEU A 124 -6.43 8.45 4.03
C LEU A 124 -6.79 8.66 2.55
N ASP A 125 -6.39 7.73 1.68
CA ASP A 125 -6.70 7.76 0.25
C ASP A 125 -8.22 7.69 0.05
N ASP A 126 -8.91 6.79 0.75
CA ASP A 126 -10.36 6.69 0.73
C ASP A 126 -11.07 8.00 1.12
N ILE A 127 -10.52 8.78 2.06
CA ILE A 127 -11.09 10.08 2.43
C ILE A 127 -10.91 11.10 1.29
N VAL A 128 -9.73 11.13 0.69
CA VAL A 128 -9.38 12.05 -0.40
C VAL A 128 -10.26 11.76 -1.62
N ASP A 129 -10.40 10.49 -1.98
CA ASP A 129 -11.11 10.03 -3.18
C ASP A 129 -12.61 9.85 -3.00
N PHE A 130 -13.14 10.07 -1.79
CA PHE A 130 -14.55 9.86 -1.43
C PHE A 130 -15.56 10.36 -2.47
N ASN A 131 -15.38 11.58 -2.99
CA ASN A 131 -16.35 12.17 -3.93
C ASN A 131 -16.31 11.48 -5.30
N TYR A 132 -15.13 11.08 -5.75
CA TYR A 132 -14.91 10.35 -6.98
C TYR A 132 -15.49 8.93 -6.85
N ASP A 133 -15.13 8.22 -5.79
CA ASP A 133 -15.56 6.84 -5.58
C ASP A 133 -17.05 6.72 -5.33
N LYS A 134 -17.65 7.68 -4.60
CA LYS A 134 -19.10 7.74 -4.43
C LYS A 134 -19.83 7.93 -5.77
N LYS A 135 -19.24 8.66 -6.71
CA LYS A 135 -19.83 8.90 -8.02
C LYS A 135 -19.74 7.67 -8.93
N TYR A 136 -18.63 6.95 -8.89
CA TYR A 136 -18.38 5.77 -9.75
C TYR A 136 -18.70 4.42 -9.07
N SER A 137 -19.20 4.45 -7.83
CA SER A 137 -19.49 3.25 -7.01
C SER A 137 -18.27 2.34 -6.80
N PHE A 138 -17.08 2.94 -6.70
CA PHE A 138 -15.87 2.21 -6.32
C PHE A 138 -15.88 1.85 -4.83
N LYS A 139 -15.11 0.82 -4.48
CA LYS A 139 -15.05 0.30 -3.11
C LYS A 139 -14.19 1.22 -2.25
N ASN A 140 -14.83 1.93 -1.33
CA ASN A 140 -14.18 2.90 -0.47
C ASN A 140 -14.77 2.81 0.95
N TYR A 141 -13.92 2.70 1.97
CA TYR A 141 -14.35 2.56 3.36
C TYR A 141 -15.05 3.82 3.88
N ALA A 142 -14.64 5.02 3.47
CA ALA A 142 -15.29 6.26 3.83
C ALA A 142 -16.70 6.38 3.20
N VAL A 143 -16.92 5.83 2.01
CA VAL A 143 -18.26 5.72 1.41
C VAL A 143 -19.14 4.73 2.16
N LYS A 144 -18.57 3.59 2.58
CA LYS A 144 -19.30 2.51 3.27
C LYS A 144 -19.66 2.83 4.73
N PHE A 145 -18.73 3.38 5.48
CA PHE A 145 -18.86 3.60 6.93
C PHE A 145 -19.12 5.06 7.32
N GLY A 146 -18.86 6.00 6.42
CA GLY A 146 -18.94 7.43 6.69
C GLY A 146 -17.56 8.06 6.92
N LYS A 147 -17.43 9.34 6.55
CA LYS A 147 -16.15 10.07 6.67
C LYS A 147 -15.72 10.23 8.13
N GLY A 148 -16.66 10.49 9.04
CA GLY A 148 -16.34 10.76 10.44
C GLY A 148 -15.75 9.54 11.14
N GLU A 149 -16.38 8.39 10.92
CA GLU A 149 -16.01 7.08 11.44
C GLU A 149 -14.61 6.68 10.96
N VAL A 150 -14.34 6.88 9.66
CA VAL A 150 -13.01 6.60 9.09
C VAL A 150 -11.94 7.55 9.62
N ILE A 151 -12.23 8.85 9.78
CA ILE A 151 -11.28 9.80 10.39
C ILE A 151 -10.91 9.40 11.81
N ILE A 152 -11.91 9.04 12.65
CA ILE A 152 -11.66 8.59 14.02
C ILE A 152 -10.79 7.34 14.01
N PHE A 153 -11.08 6.39 13.13
CA PHE A 153 -10.32 5.16 13.04
C PHE A 153 -8.87 5.38 12.56
N ILE A 154 -8.64 6.29 11.61
CA ILE A 154 -7.30 6.74 11.21
C ILE A 154 -6.53 7.31 12.41
N LEU A 155 -7.17 8.14 13.24
CA LEU A 155 -6.52 8.71 14.43
C LEU A 155 -6.12 7.60 15.43
N ILE A 156 -6.96 6.60 15.64
CA ILE A 156 -6.65 5.44 16.49
C ILE A 156 -5.44 4.67 15.94
N LEU A 157 -5.43 4.38 14.63
CA LEU A 157 -4.33 3.67 13.99
C LEU A 157 -3.02 4.49 14.03
N LEU A 158 -3.11 5.81 13.87
CA LEU A 158 -1.94 6.69 13.93
C LEU A 158 -1.33 6.71 15.34
N VAL A 159 -2.16 6.76 16.39
CA VAL A 159 -1.68 6.63 17.78
C VAL A 159 -1.01 5.27 17.99
N ALA A 160 -1.65 4.18 17.52
CA ALA A 160 -1.08 2.84 17.63
C ALA A 160 0.27 2.71 16.88
N ALA A 161 0.40 3.29 15.69
CA ALA A 161 1.63 3.30 14.91
C ALA A 161 2.76 4.03 15.66
N ILE A 162 2.48 5.22 16.20
CA ILE A 162 3.46 6.00 16.98
C ILE A 162 3.89 5.23 18.23
N MET A 163 2.96 4.57 18.92
CA MET A 163 3.27 3.75 20.10
C MET A 163 4.17 2.55 19.78
N LEU A 164 4.06 1.98 18.58
CA LEU A 164 4.94 0.89 18.14
C LEU A 164 6.31 1.41 17.73
N ASN A 165 6.38 2.41 16.83
CA ASN A 165 7.65 2.96 16.39
C ASN A 165 7.52 4.37 15.78
N TRP A 166 7.55 5.39 16.65
CA TRP A 166 7.43 6.79 16.26
C TRP A 166 8.42 7.25 15.18
N ILE A 167 9.68 6.79 15.20
CA ILE A 167 10.70 7.17 14.19
C ILE A 167 10.26 6.69 12.81
N ASN A 168 9.90 5.42 12.70
CA ASN A 168 9.51 4.84 11.41
C ASN A 168 8.15 5.37 10.94
N THR A 169 7.21 5.66 11.85
CA THR A 169 5.96 6.36 11.50
C THR A 169 6.24 7.73 10.88
N LEU A 170 7.15 8.52 11.48
CA LEU A 170 7.54 9.84 10.95
C LEU A 170 8.33 9.77 9.64
N ILE A 171 8.93 8.63 9.30
CA ILE A 171 9.56 8.41 8.00
C ILE A 171 8.50 8.02 6.96
N ILE A 172 7.65 7.04 7.28
CA ILE A 172 6.78 6.39 6.30
C ILE A 172 5.60 7.27 5.91
N LEU A 173 4.91 7.92 6.87
CA LEU A 173 3.72 8.71 6.55
C LEU A 173 4.04 9.92 5.64
N PRO A 174 5.08 10.74 5.91
CA PRO A 174 5.40 11.86 5.02
C PRO A 174 5.82 11.40 3.63
N VAL A 175 6.54 10.27 3.52
CA VAL A 175 6.91 9.70 2.21
C VAL A 175 5.67 9.22 1.45
N ALA A 176 4.74 8.54 2.11
CA ALA A 176 3.48 8.12 1.50
C ALA A 176 2.66 9.31 0.98
N ILE A 177 2.51 10.36 1.81
CA ILE A 177 1.82 11.60 1.42
C ILE A 177 2.53 12.28 0.25
N PHE A 178 3.87 12.34 0.27
CA PHE A 178 4.66 12.91 -0.81
C PHE A 178 4.47 12.15 -2.13
N ILE A 179 4.48 10.82 -2.10
CA ILE A 179 4.25 9.98 -3.28
C ILE A 179 2.85 10.21 -3.83
N ASN A 180 1.82 10.22 -2.97
CA ASN A 180 0.45 10.50 -3.41
C ASN A 180 0.29 11.91 -4.00
N TYR A 181 0.96 12.90 -3.41
CA TYR A 181 0.97 14.26 -3.96
C TYR A 181 1.60 14.33 -5.36
N LEU A 182 2.72 13.62 -5.58
CA LEU A 182 3.34 13.53 -6.91
C LEU A 182 2.42 12.85 -7.93
N TYR A 183 1.61 11.92 -7.46
CA TYR A 183 0.70 11.13 -8.27
C TYR A 183 -0.59 11.87 -8.64
N SER A 184 -1.18 12.61 -7.70
CA SER A 184 -2.38 13.42 -7.92
C SER A 184 -2.19 14.56 -8.95
N ARG A 185 -0.94 14.93 -9.28
CA ARG A 185 -0.60 15.95 -10.28
C ARG A 185 -0.47 15.41 -11.72
N ARG A 186 -0.72 14.12 -11.95
CA ARG A 186 -0.76 13.52 -13.30
C ARG A 186 -2.18 13.23 -13.73
#